data_AF-A0A7Z9H864-F1
#
_entry.id   AF-A0A7Z9H864-F1
#
_cell.length_a   1.000
_cell.length_b   1.000
_cell.length_c   1.000
_cell.angle_alpha   90.00
_cell.angle_beta   90.00
_cell.angle_gamma   90.00
#
_symmetry.space_group_name_H-M   'P 1'
#
loop_
_entity.id
_entity.type
_entity.pdbx_description
1 polymer ?
#
loop_
_entity_poly.entity_id
_entity_poly.type
_entity_poly.pdbx_seq_one_letter_code
_entity_poly.pdbx_strand_id
1 'polypeptide(L)' 'MSDRYAPSPEDRFTFGLWTVGNPGRDPFGPAVRPTQDPCD' A
#
# COMPACT_ATOMS: atom_id res chain seq x y z
N MET A 1 -16.69 -20.30 7.56
CA MET A 1 -15.74 -20.14 8.69
C MET A 1 -15.43 -18.66 8.78
N SER A 2 -15.56 -18.04 9.95
CA SER A 2 -15.10 -16.65 10.13
C SER A 2 -13.59 -16.62 9.93
N ASP A 3 -13.09 -15.69 9.11
CA ASP A 3 -11.67 -15.47 8.95
C ASP A 3 -11.12 -14.82 10.22
N ARG A 4 -10.45 -15.62 11.05
CA ARG A 4 -9.96 -15.22 12.38
C ARG A 4 -8.96 -14.06 12.35
N TYR A 5 -8.43 -13.72 11.18
CA TYR A 5 -7.42 -12.68 11.02
C TYR A 5 -7.86 -11.57 10.05
N ALA A 6 -9.13 -11.55 9.65
CA ALA A 6 -9.64 -10.46 8.84
C ALA A 6 -9.58 -9.14 9.64
N PRO A 7 -8.92 -8.10 9.13
CA PRO A 7 -8.85 -6.82 9.81
C PRO A 7 -10.22 -6.13 9.79
N SER A 8 -10.50 -5.35 10.83
CA SER A 8 -11.69 -4.50 10.92
C SER A 8 -11.32 -3.03 11.15
N PRO A 9 -12.22 -2.07 10.86
CA PRO A 9 -11.95 -0.65 11.12
C PRO A 9 -11.61 -0.35 12.59
N GLU A 10 -12.10 -1.15 13.54
CA GLU A 10 -11.82 -1.04 14.98
C GLU A 10 -10.35 -1.30 15.32
N ASP A 11 -9.61 -2.02 14.46
CA ASP A 11 -8.17 -2.27 14.60
C ASP A 11 -7.34 -1.02 14.24
N ARG A 12 -7.94 -0.02 13.59
CA ARG A 12 -7.33 1.28 13.26
C ARG A 12 -6.04 1.18 12.43
N PHE A 13 -5.96 0.21 11.53
CA PHE A 13 -4.90 0.19 10.53
C PHE A 13 -5.00 1.40 9.62
N THR A 14 -3.88 2.09 9.41
CA THR A 14 -3.76 3.19 8.46
C THR A 14 -2.49 3.01 7.63
N PHE A 15 -2.53 3.47 6.38
CA PHE A 15 -1.42 3.38 5.45
C PHE A 15 -1.16 4.75 4.87
N GLY A 16 0.11 5.16 4.87
CA GLY A 16 0.52 6.36 4.17
C GLY A 16 0.47 6.15 2.66
N LEU A 17 0.08 7.17 1.89
CA LEU A 17 0.06 7.09 0.42
C LEU A 17 1.40 6.62 -0.18
N TRP A 18 2.52 7.01 0.43
CA TRP A 18 3.86 6.62 -0.02
C TRP A 18 4.17 5.13 0.17
N THR A 19 3.36 4.39 0.95
CA THR A 19 3.58 2.96 1.18
C THR A 19 3.08 2.18 -0.04
N VAL A 20 1.77 2.16 -0.24
CA VAL A 20 1.10 1.51 -1.38
C VAL A 20 1.51 2.14 -2.71
N GLY A 21 1.69 3.47 -2.73
CA GLY A 21 2.05 4.23 -3.92
C GLY A 21 3.53 4.26 -4.27
N ASN A 22 4.40 3.53 -3.56
CA ASN A 22 5.83 3.49 -3.90
C ASN A 22 6.01 2.83 -5.29
N PRO A 23 6.58 3.53 -6.30
CA PRO A 23 6.80 2.95 -7.63
C PRO A 23 7.99 1.98 -7.69
N GLY A 24 8.77 1.86 -6.61
CA GLY A 24 9.87 0.90 -6.47
C GLY A 24 11.21 1.37 -7.05
N ARG A 25 11.41 2.68 -7.27
CA ARG A 25 12.71 3.23 -7.66
C ARG A 25 13.68 3.16 -6.49
N ASP A 26 14.92 2.78 -6.76
CA ASP A 26 16.00 2.74 -5.78
C ASP A 26 17.32 3.29 -6.38
N PRO A 27 18.44 3.35 -5.63
CA PRO A 27 19.72 3.86 -6.15
C PRO A 27 20.32 3.03 -7.30
N PHE A 28 19.88 1.79 -7.48
CA PHE A 28 20.45 0.82 -8.41
C PHE A 28 19.51 0.49 -9.58
N GLY A 29 18.26 0.94 -9.54
CA GLY A 29 17.25 0.60 -10.53
C GLY A 29 16.15 1.65 -10.72
N PRO A 30 15.53 1.68 -11.91
CA PRO A 30 14.39 2.54 -12.19
C PRO A 30 13.12 2.04 -11.49
N ALA A 31 12.06 2.84 -11.53
CA ALA A 31 10.73 2.43 -11.09
C ALA A 31 10.22 1.21 -11.87
N VAL A 32 9.48 0.33 -11.19
CA VAL A 32 8.91 -0.91 -11.76
C VAL A 32 7.39 -0.96 -11.72
N ARG A 33 6.76 0.00 -11.03
CA ARG A 33 5.30 0.19 -10.98
C ARG A 33 4.94 1.59 -11.48
N PRO A 34 3.76 1.78 -12.10
CA PRO A 34 3.24 3.10 -12.41
C PRO A 34 2.95 3.88 -11.11
N THR A 35 2.97 5.20 -11.19
CA THR A 35 2.46 6.06 -10.12
C THR A 35 0.97 5.81 -9.96
N GLN A 36 0.51 5.68 -8.71
CA GLN A 36 -0.91 5.54 -8.37
C GLN A 36 -1.50 6.93 -8.10
N ASP A 37 -2.71 7.18 -8.63
CA ASP A 37 -3.53 8.31 -8.19
C ASP A 37 -4.02 8.00 -6.75
N PRO A 38 -3.91 8.95 -5.79
CA PRO A 38 -4.42 8.77 -4.44
C PRO A 38 -5.92 8.45 -4.33
N CYS A 39 -6.70 8.71 -5.39
CA CYS A 39 -8.15 8.65 -5.42
C CYS A 39 -8.74 7.63 -6.43
N ASP A 40 -7.92 6.93 -7.21
CA ASP A 40 -8.38 5.83 -8.08
C ASP A 40 -8.75 4.55 -7.29
#